data_AF-A0A8H4TU90-F1
#
_entry.id   AF-A0A8H4TU90-F1
#
_cell.length_a   1.000
_cell.length_b   1.000
_cell.length_c   1.000
_cell.angle_alpha   90.00
_cell.angle_beta   90.00
_cell.angle_gamma   90.00
#
_symmetry.space_group_name_H-M   'P 1'
#
loop_
_entity.id
_entity.type
_entity.pdbx_description
1 polymer ?
#
loop_
_entity_poly.entity_id
_entity_poly.type
_entity_poly.pdbx_seq_one_letter_code
_entity_poly.pdbx_strand_id
1 'polypeptide(L)'
;MTPSAPLVGVKESVPISRRVDALFSHASSLLRESMDLDGVLFLDACRCNFGVGPSAELGDWEPFPTAANVELIPPSSSSTGKNRDSFCKVLGSASTDISQEIASNDTLPVSITEAFLQHLITSYPEGEIFDLDGVVPSHKDSTPPSLERKSRIRQFRNGRQSPSSKRDALQATVSSLASYFPHAKTVVFIPLWDWNKSHWLAGTLIWSRDSERPLELQEFHYFKVFGDTIISEIAKEKSFELENSKSDFISSISHELRSPLHGMLASAELLLDTALKPDQLDM
;
A
#
# COMPACT_ATOMS: atom_id res chain seq x y z
N MET A 1 45.05 25.69 23.39
CA MET A 1 44.09 25.75 22.27
C MET A 1 43.80 24.31 21.87
N THR A 2 42.72 23.75 22.39
CA THR A 2 42.23 22.42 22.04
C THR A 2 41.33 22.54 20.80
N PRO A 3 41.49 21.71 19.77
CA PRO A 3 40.60 21.76 18.61
C PRO A 3 39.29 21.08 18.97
N SER A 4 38.20 21.84 18.88
CA SER A 4 36.83 21.36 18.99
C SER A 4 36.54 20.41 17.83
N ALA A 5 36.25 19.14 18.15
CA ALA A 5 35.74 18.18 17.17
C ALA A 5 34.39 18.68 16.62
N PRO A 6 34.14 18.56 15.30
CA PRO A 6 32.86 18.93 14.74
C PRO A 6 31.82 17.91 15.19
N LEU A 7 30.77 18.39 15.86
CA LEU A 7 29.54 17.63 16.08
C LEU A 7 28.97 17.30 14.70
N VAL A 8 29.17 16.06 14.26
CA VAL A 8 28.50 15.52 13.08
C VAL A 8 27.01 15.50 13.41
N GLY A 9 26.29 16.52 12.95
CA GLY A 9 24.84 16.54 12.99
C GLY A 9 24.36 15.36 12.14
N VAL A 10 23.79 14.36 12.81
CA VAL A 10 22.96 13.34 12.16
C VAL A 10 21.84 14.11 11.46
N LYS A 11 21.88 14.18 10.12
CA LYS A 11 20.73 14.65 9.36
C LYS A 11 19.61 13.67 9.67
N GLU A 12 18.60 14.12 10.43
CA GLU A 12 17.36 13.37 10.59
C GLU A 12 16.83 13.04 9.20
N SER A 13 16.88 11.76 8.83
CA SER A 13 16.29 11.28 7.61
C SER A 13 14.77 11.39 7.72
N VAL A 14 14.14 11.95 6.68
CA VAL A 14 12.68 12.03 6.63
C VAL A 14 12.11 10.60 6.62
N PRO A 15 11.16 10.24 7.50
CA PRO A 15 10.60 8.89 7.56
C PRO A 15 10.00 8.43 6.22
N ILE A 16 10.13 7.13 5.86
CA ILE A 16 9.51 6.52 4.65
C ILE A 16 8.05 6.93 4.51
N SER A 17 7.29 6.86 5.60
CA SER A 17 5.85 7.12 5.59
C SER A 17 5.54 8.49 4.98
N ARG A 18 6.29 9.53 5.38
CA ARG A 18 6.12 10.88 4.82
C ARG A 18 6.52 10.96 3.35
N ARG A 19 7.55 10.22 2.93
CA ARG A 19 8.01 10.19 1.53
C ARG A 19 7.01 9.48 0.64
N VAL A 20 6.43 8.38 1.12
CA VAL A 20 5.34 7.64 0.44
C VAL A 20 4.07 8.49 0.38
N ASP A 21 3.69 9.17 1.46
CA ASP A 21 2.52 10.07 1.47
C ASP A 21 2.72 11.23 0.47
N ALA A 22 3.93 11.81 0.42
CA ALA A 22 4.28 12.85 -0.55
C ALA A 22 4.26 12.32 -2.00
N LEU A 23 4.72 11.09 -2.21
CA LEU A 23 4.70 10.43 -3.51
C LEU A 23 3.27 10.22 -4.02
N PHE A 24 2.36 9.70 -3.20
CA PHE A 24 0.95 9.53 -3.59
C PHE A 24 0.25 10.87 -3.85
N SER A 25 0.56 11.90 -3.03
CA SER A 25 0.02 13.26 -3.21
C SER A 25 0.52 13.91 -4.50
N HIS A 26 1.79 13.70 -4.85
CA HIS A 26 2.35 14.16 -6.11
C HIS A 26 1.77 13.38 -7.30
N ALA A 27 1.68 12.06 -7.19
CA ALA A 27 1.16 11.19 -8.22
C ALA A 27 -0.32 11.49 -8.54
N SER A 28 -1.15 11.82 -7.54
CA SER A 28 -2.55 12.20 -7.76
C SER A 28 -2.65 13.48 -8.59
N SER A 29 -1.88 14.50 -8.23
CA SER A 29 -1.85 15.79 -8.94
C SER A 29 -1.33 15.64 -10.36
N LEU A 30 -0.19 14.94 -10.50
CA LEU A 30 0.46 14.69 -11.79
C LEU A 30 -0.44 13.91 -12.74
N LEU A 31 -1.07 12.83 -12.26
CA LEU A 31 -1.94 12.01 -13.10
C LEU A 31 -3.17 12.79 -13.55
N ARG A 32 -3.80 13.52 -12.63
CA ARG A 32 -4.96 14.36 -12.92
C ARG A 32 -4.64 15.39 -14.00
N GLU A 33 -3.54 16.12 -13.85
CA GLU A 33 -3.14 17.19 -14.77
C GLU A 33 -2.66 16.65 -16.13
N SER A 34 -1.92 15.54 -16.13
CA SER A 34 -1.35 14.99 -17.38
C SER A 34 -2.41 14.38 -18.29
N MET A 35 -3.51 13.90 -17.71
CA MET A 35 -4.59 13.21 -18.44
C MET A 35 -5.90 13.99 -18.48
N ASP A 36 -5.89 15.26 -18.02
CA ASP A 36 -7.07 16.15 -17.99
C ASP A 36 -8.29 15.49 -17.31
N LEU A 37 -8.05 14.94 -16.13
CA LEU A 37 -9.05 14.21 -15.34
C LEU A 37 -9.73 15.13 -14.33
N ASP A 38 -10.97 14.82 -13.97
CA ASP A 38 -11.66 15.55 -12.91
C ASP A 38 -11.19 15.16 -11.52
N GLY A 39 -10.73 13.92 -11.35
CA GLY A 39 -9.99 13.57 -10.15
C GLY A 39 -9.41 12.18 -10.10
N VAL A 40 -8.53 12.01 -9.11
CA VAL A 40 -7.77 10.81 -8.81
C VAL A 40 -7.75 10.63 -7.30
N LEU A 41 -7.98 9.40 -6.84
CA LEU A 41 -8.01 9.03 -5.44
C LEU A 41 -7.25 7.71 -5.23
N PHE A 42 -6.26 7.73 -4.36
CA PHE A 42 -5.54 6.55 -3.89
C PHE A 42 -6.00 6.19 -2.48
N LEU A 43 -6.44 4.95 -2.30
CA LEU A 43 -6.95 4.42 -1.04
C LEU A 43 -6.07 3.30 -0.53
N ASP A 44 -5.80 3.29 0.76
CA ASP A 44 -5.03 2.23 1.40
C ASP A 44 -5.78 0.89 1.32
N ALA A 45 -5.10 -0.12 0.75
CA ALA A 45 -5.64 -1.47 0.57
C ALA A 45 -5.04 -2.48 1.56
N CYS A 46 -4.29 -2.05 2.59
CA CYS A 46 -3.66 -2.95 3.55
C CYS A 46 -4.64 -3.97 4.17
N ARG A 47 -5.90 -3.57 4.39
CA ARG A 47 -6.95 -4.41 4.98
C ARG A 47 -7.64 -5.34 3.98
N CYS A 48 -7.35 -5.23 2.69
CA CYS A 48 -7.90 -6.07 1.63
C CYS A 48 -7.07 -7.35 1.37
N ASN A 49 -6.01 -7.57 2.14
CA ASN A 49 -5.07 -8.69 1.95
C ASN A 49 -5.47 -10.00 2.65
N PHE A 50 -6.68 -10.09 3.18
CA PHE A 50 -7.13 -11.29 3.87
C PHE A 50 -7.20 -12.49 2.91
N GLY A 51 -6.34 -13.49 3.12
CA GLY A 51 -6.26 -14.71 2.30
C GLY A 51 -5.43 -14.58 1.02
N VAL A 52 -4.74 -13.46 0.80
CA VAL A 52 -3.87 -13.24 -0.36
C VAL A 52 -2.44 -13.04 0.16
N GLY A 53 -1.73 -14.14 0.42
CA GLY A 53 -0.33 -14.13 0.86
C GLY A 53 -0.02 -15.19 1.93
N PRO A 54 1.24 -15.65 2.06
CA PRO A 54 1.61 -16.57 3.11
C PRO A 54 1.40 -15.90 4.47
N SER A 55 0.88 -16.67 5.43
CA SER A 55 0.78 -16.27 6.84
C SER A 55 2.06 -15.57 7.27
N ALA A 56 1.94 -14.48 8.03
CA ALA A 56 3.08 -13.76 8.57
C ALA A 56 3.93 -14.70 9.45
N GLU A 57 4.92 -15.35 8.85
CA GLU A 57 6.02 -16.01 9.55
C GLU A 57 7.30 -15.29 9.16
N LEU A 58 7.55 -14.18 9.87
CA LEU A 58 8.88 -13.63 10.02
C LEU A 58 9.39 -14.06 11.40
N GLY A 59 10.23 -15.10 11.43
CA GLY A 59 11.39 -15.10 12.31
C GLY A 59 11.33 -15.86 13.64
N ASP A 60 10.73 -17.05 13.72
CA ASP A 60 10.99 -17.95 14.86
C ASP A 60 11.99 -19.04 14.43
N TRP A 61 13.27 -18.76 14.62
CA TRP A 61 14.33 -19.76 14.59
C TRP A 61 14.39 -20.43 15.97
N GLU A 62 13.85 -21.64 16.10
CA GLU A 62 14.25 -22.56 17.19
C GLU A 62 14.64 -23.94 16.63
N PRO A 63 15.79 -24.50 17.03
CA PRO A 63 16.27 -25.78 16.53
C PRO A 63 15.74 -26.96 17.37
N PHE A 64 15.21 -27.97 16.65
CA PHE A 64 14.94 -29.36 17.04
C PHE A 64 13.57 -29.75 17.63
N PRO A 65 13.08 -30.98 17.35
CA PRO A 65 11.66 -31.31 17.36
C PRO A 65 11.25 -32.01 18.65
N THR A 66 10.08 -31.70 19.22
CA THR A 66 9.35 -32.63 20.10
C THR A 66 7.85 -32.37 20.04
N ALA A 67 7.13 -33.48 20.05
CA ALA A 67 5.72 -33.70 19.80
C ALA A 67 4.72 -32.89 20.66
N ALA A 68 3.64 -32.50 19.97
CA ALA A 68 2.24 -32.64 20.37
C ALA A 68 1.76 -31.99 21.67
N ASN A 69 1.44 -30.69 21.61
CA ASN A 69 0.50 -30.07 22.52
C ASN A 69 -0.36 -29.07 21.74
N VAL A 70 -1.61 -29.44 21.51
CA VAL A 70 -2.69 -28.53 21.13
C VAL A 70 -2.97 -27.58 22.30
N GLU A 71 -3.32 -26.33 21.98
CA GLU A 71 -3.62 -25.19 22.88
C GLU A 71 -2.42 -24.36 23.34
N LEU A 72 -2.18 -23.24 22.63
CA LEU A 72 -2.20 -21.85 23.14
C LEU A 72 -1.45 -20.95 22.15
N ILE A 73 -2.14 -20.50 21.09
CA ILE A 73 -1.67 -19.37 20.27
C ILE A 73 -1.98 -18.09 21.05
N PRO A 74 -1.00 -17.23 21.37
CA PRO A 74 -1.30 -15.93 21.94
C PRO A 74 -1.93 -15.03 20.85
N PRO A 75 -3.04 -14.33 21.12
CA PRO A 75 -3.64 -13.46 20.14
C PRO A 75 -2.79 -12.20 20.01
N SER A 76 -2.01 -12.09 18.94
CA SER A 76 -1.38 -10.81 18.56
C SER A 76 -2.47 -9.85 18.08
N SER A 77 -2.93 -9.02 19.01
CA SER A 77 -3.64 -7.76 18.83
C SER A 77 -4.77 -7.76 17.80
N SER A 78 -5.87 -8.42 18.14
CA SER A 78 -7.17 -7.90 17.77
C SER A 78 -7.41 -6.60 18.56
N SER A 79 -7.49 -5.47 17.84
CA SER A 79 -8.33 -4.36 18.27
C SER A 79 -9.55 -4.34 17.35
N THR A 80 -10.62 -4.99 17.79
CA THR A 80 -11.84 -4.37 18.33
C THR A 80 -12.83 -3.98 17.23
N GLY A 81 -13.86 -4.82 17.04
CA GLY A 81 -15.05 -4.50 16.25
C GLY A 81 -14.93 -4.79 14.76
N LYS A 82 -15.72 -5.74 14.26
CA LYS A 82 -16.09 -5.83 12.83
C LYS A 82 -16.93 -4.60 12.46
N ASN A 83 -16.32 -3.42 12.39
CA ASN A 83 -16.97 -2.25 11.84
C ASN A 83 -16.85 -2.36 10.33
N ARG A 84 -17.84 -3.02 9.69
CA ARG A 84 -17.96 -3.13 8.23
C ARG A 84 -18.05 -1.75 7.55
N ASP A 85 -18.23 -0.71 8.36
CA ASP A 85 -18.36 0.69 7.98
C ASP A 85 -17.05 1.50 8.20
N SER A 86 -15.91 0.82 8.42
CA SER A 86 -14.62 1.51 8.45
C SER A 86 -14.28 2.11 7.07
N PHE A 87 -13.81 3.35 7.08
CA PHE A 87 -13.43 4.09 5.88
C PHE A 87 -11.97 3.84 5.52
N CYS A 88 -11.69 3.75 4.23
CA CYS A 88 -10.33 3.65 3.73
C CYS A 88 -9.53 4.90 4.10
N LYS A 89 -8.27 4.70 4.51
CA LYS A 89 -7.31 5.80 4.62
C LYS A 89 -7.00 6.31 3.21
N VAL A 90 -7.10 7.62 3.00
CA VAL A 90 -6.66 8.27 1.77
C VAL A 90 -5.14 8.39 1.77
N LEU A 91 -4.49 7.84 0.75
CA LEU A 91 -3.03 7.94 0.55
C LEU A 91 -2.65 9.18 -0.26
N GLY A 92 -3.52 9.58 -1.19
CA GLY A 92 -3.37 10.77 -2.02
C GLY A 92 -4.64 11.05 -2.79
N SER A 93 -4.92 12.32 -3.05
CA SER A 93 -6.08 12.74 -3.84
C SER A 93 -5.78 14.01 -4.63
N ALA A 94 -6.46 14.18 -5.75
CA ALA A 94 -6.47 15.42 -6.52
C ALA A 94 -7.83 15.51 -7.22
N SER A 95 -8.49 16.67 -7.17
CA SER A 95 -9.80 16.89 -7.79
C SER A 95 -9.87 18.32 -8.34
N THR A 96 -10.63 18.49 -9.42
CA THR A 96 -10.88 19.78 -10.08
C THR A 96 -11.99 20.58 -9.38
N ASP A 97 -12.64 20.04 -8.34
CA ASP A 97 -13.57 20.81 -7.51
C ASP A 97 -12.79 21.80 -6.61
N ILE A 98 -12.35 22.89 -7.23
CA ILE A 98 -11.75 24.08 -6.61
C ILE A 98 -12.65 25.26 -6.98
N SER A 99 -13.54 25.62 -6.07
CA SER A 99 -13.65 27.02 -5.66
C SER A 99 -12.68 27.14 -4.49
N GLN A 100 -11.42 27.53 -4.67
CA GLN A 100 -11.02 28.93 -4.48
C GLN A 100 -12.21 29.80 -4.09
N GLU A 101 -12.59 29.73 -2.82
CA GLU A 101 -12.84 30.90 -1.97
C GLU A 101 -13.19 30.44 -0.54
N ILE A 102 -12.44 30.99 0.41
CA ILE A 102 -12.62 30.89 1.87
C ILE A 102 -12.07 29.61 2.50
N ALA A 103 -11.08 29.81 3.36
CA ALA A 103 -10.63 28.87 4.36
C ALA A 103 -11.82 28.38 5.21
N SER A 104 -12.39 27.23 4.85
CA SER A 104 -13.22 26.42 5.74
C SER A 104 -12.92 24.95 5.45
N ASN A 105 -12.49 24.25 6.50
CA ASN A 105 -11.77 22.97 6.51
C ASN A 105 -12.55 21.71 6.05
N ASP A 106 -13.68 21.80 5.35
CA ASP A 106 -14.60 20.65 5.23
C ASP A 106 -15.08 20.33 3.79
N THR A 107 -14.22 20.39 2.77
CA THR A 107 -14.43 19.52 1.59
C THR A 107 -13.86 18.15 1.92
N LEU A 108 -14.65 17.34 2.64
CA LEU A 108 -14.25 15.98 2.97
C LEU A 108 -14.01 15.20 1.68
N PRO A 109 -12.84 14.54 1.52
CA PRO A 109 -12.62 13.64 0.40
C PRO A 109 -13.69 12.54 0.38
N VAL A 110 -14.00 12.02 -0.80
CA VAL A 110 -14.96 10.93 -0.98
C VAL A 110 -14.62 9.78 -0.01
N SER A 111 -15.51 9.53 0.94
CA SER A 111 -15.30 8.55 2.02
C SER A 111 -15.76 7.16 1.59
N ILE A 112 -14.83 6.38 1.05
CA ILE A 112 -15.09 5.01 0.60
C ILE A 112 -14.86 4.02 1.74
N THR A 113 -15.76 3.07 1.91
CA THR A 113 -15.61 2.02 2.93
C THR A 113 -14.63 0.94 2.49
N GLU A 114 -13.92 0.36 3.46
CA GLU A 114 -13.00 -0.74 3.20
C GLU A 114 -13.70 -1.97 2.62
N ALA A 115 -14.95 -2.23 3.04
CA ALA A 115 -15.74 -3.31 2.49
C ALA A 115 -16.01 -3.12 0.99
N PHE A 116 -16.25 -1.88 0.55
CA PHE A 116 -16.46 -1.58 -0.86
C PHE A 116 -15.15 -1.66 -1.66
N LEU A 117 -14.04 -1.16 -1.11
CA LEU A 117 -12.73 -1.32 -1.74
C LEU A 117 -12.35 -2.80 -1.88
N GLN A 118 -12.60 -3.62 -0.85
CA GLN A 118 -12.37 -5.05 -0.89
C GLN A 118 -13.25 -5.73 -1.96
N HIS A 119 -14.51 -5.31 -2.10
CA HIS A 119 -15.39 -5.79 -3.17
C HIS A 119 -14.82 -5.45 -4.55
N LEU A 120 -14.32 -4.23 -4.76
CA LEU A 120 -13.70 -3.83 -6.03
C LEU A 120 -12.45 -4.66 -6.34
N ILE A 121 -11.54 -4.84 -5.38
CA ILE A 121 -10.31 -5.63 -5.56
C ILE A 121 -10.63 -7.08 -5.90
N THR A 122 -11.59 -7.69 -5.19
CA THR A 122 -11.93 -9.11 -5.39
C THR A 122 -12.73 -9.37 -6.67
N SER A 123 -13.58 -8.43 -7.06
CA SER A 123 -14.40 -8.54 -8.27
C SER A 123 -13.67 -8.11 -9.54
N TYR A 124 -12.73 -7.15 -9.43
CA TYR A 124 -12.00 -6.54 -10.53
C TYR A 124 -10.48 -6.48 -10.24
N PRO A 125 -9.80 -7.62 -10.06
CA PRO A 125 -8.38 -7.66 -9.71
C PRO A 125 -7.46 -7.11 -10.81
N GLU A 126 -7.94 -7.07 -12.05
CA GLU A 126 -7.25 -6.46 -13.19
C GLU A 126 -7.63 -4.98 -13.40
N GLY A 127 -8.50 -4.42 -12.57
CA GLY A 127 -9.14 -3.13 -12.81
C GLY A 127 -10.24 -3.18 -13.87
N GLU A 128 -11.07 -2.14 -13.93
CA GLU A 128 -12.22 -2.05 -14.83
C GLU A 128 -12.61 -0.59 -15.09
N ILE A 129 -13.23 -0.33 -16.25
CA ILE A 129 -13.82 0.97 -16.61
C ILE A 129 -15.35 0.88 -16.40
N PHE A 130 -15.89 1.75 -15.57
CA PHE A 130 -17.31 1.85 -15.27
C PHE A 130 -17.91 3.07 -15.95
N ASP A 131 -18.89 2.83 -16.80
CA ASP A 131 -19.75 3.88 -17.36
C ASP A 131 -20.88 4.18 -16.38
N LEU A 132 -20.97 5.44 -15.95
CA LEU A 132 -21.98 5.97 -15.05
C LEU A 132 -23.01 6.86 -15.80
N ASP A 133 -22.86 7.04 -17.11
CA ASP A 133 -23.76 7.90 -17.89
C ASP A 133 -25.22 7.42 -17.81
N GLY A 134 -26.10 8.30 -17.34
CA GLY A 134 -27.52 8.02 -17.16
C GLY A 134 -27.90 7.22 -15.91
N VAL A 135 -26.96 6.94 -15.00
CA VAL A 135 -27.24 6.30 -13.71
C VAL A 135 -27.62 7.36 -12.68
N VAL A 136 -28.92 7.49 -12.40
CA VAL A 136 -29.41 8.35 -11.31
C VAL A 136 -29.22 7.61 -9.97
N PRO A 137 -28.65 8.25 -8.93
CA PRO A 137 -28.59 7.67 -7.59
C PRO A 137 -30.00 7.25 -7.14
N SER A 138 -30.26 5.95 -7.07
CA SER A 138 -31.58 5.45 -6.77
C SER A 138 -31.87 5.65 -5.28
N HIS A 139 -32.73 6.62 -4.95
CA HIS A 139 -33.46 6.59 -3.68
C HIS A 139 -34.38 5.36 -3.70
N LYS A 140 -34.12 4.43 -2.78
CA LYS A 140 -34.70 3.10 -2.47
C LYS A 140 -36.04 2.60 -3.07
N ASP A 141 -36.86 3.40 -3.74
CA ASP A 141 -38.09 2.98 -4.41
C ASP A 141 -38.18 3.57 -5.82
N SER A 142 -37.56 2.92 -6.81
CA SER A 142 -38.01 2.99 -8.20
C SER A 142 -37.32 1.94 -9.05
N THR A 143 -38.10 1.28 -9.89
CA THR A 143 -37.70 0.24 -10.85
C THR A 143 -36.48 0.66 -11.67
N PRO A 144 -35.49 -0.22 -11.86
CA PRO A 144 -34.29 0.10 -12.62
C PRO A 144 -34.64 0.35 -14.10
N PRO A 145 -34.17 1.45 -14.71
CA PRO A 145 -34.30 1.63 -16.16
C PRO A 145 -33.48 0.55 -16.87
N SER A 146 -34.10 -0.13 -17.82
CA SER A 146 -33.44 -1.09 -18.70
C SER A 146 -32.41 -0.36 -19.57
N LEU A 147 -31.14 -0.39 -19.15
CA LEU A 147 -30.01 0.06 -19.95
C LEU A 147 -29.75 -0.95 -21.08
N GLU A 148 -30.52 -0.86 -22.16
CA GLU A 148 -30.12 -1.40 -23.46
C GLU A 148 -29.15 -0.42 -24.13
N ARG A 149 -27.93 -0.29 -23.59
CA ARG A 149 -26.81 0.27 -24.34
C ARG A 149 -25.77 -0.81 -24.49
N LYS A 150 -25.33 -1.01 -25.74
CA LYS A 150 -24.27 -1.94 -26.15
C LYS A 150 -23.06 -1.68 -25.27
N SER A 151 -22.95 -2.45 -24.19
CA SER A 151 -21.74 -2.54 -23.40
C SER A 151 -20.64 -2.90 -24.38
N ARG A 152 -19.78 -1.93 -24.73
CA ARG A 152 -18.51 -2.20 -25.40
C ARG A 152 -17.51 -2.84 -24.40
N ILE A 153 -18.03 -3.61 -23.44
CA ILE A 153 -17.27 -4.46 -22.54
C ILE A 153 -16.73 -5.58 -23.41
N ARG A 154 -15.49 -5.45 -23.88
CA ARG A 154 -14.74 -6.59 -24.37
C ARG A 154 -14.40 -7.45 -23.16
N GLN A 155 -15.31 -8.37 -22.84
CA GLN A 155 -15.13 -9.35 -21.78
C GLN A 155 -13.89 -10.19 -22.07
N PHE A 156 -12.83 -9.99 -21.29
CA PHE A 156 -11.74 -10.97 -21.21
C PHE A 156 -12.10 -12.03 -20.17
N ARG A 157 -12.46 -13.21 -20.69
CA ARG A 157 -12.45 -14.57 -20.09
C ARG A 157 -13.71 -15.16 -19.43
N ASN A 158 -13.71 -16.48 -19.65
CA ASN A 158 -14.68 -17.54 -19.38
C ASN A 158 -14.94 -17.82 -17.90
N GLY A 159 -16.21 -17.87 -17.53
CA GLY A 159 -16.68 -18.54 -16.32
C GLY A 159 -18.18 -18.84 -16.43
N ARG A 160 -18.56 -20.10 -16.17
CA ARG A 160 -19.93 -20.65 -16.23
C ARG A 160 -20.83 -20.08 -15.12
N GLN A 161 -21.11 -18.79 -15.14
CA GLN A 161 -22.12 -18.16 -14.28
C GLN A 161 -23.27 -17.65 -15.14
N SER A 162 -24.49 -17.75 -14.64
CA SER A 162 -25.69 -17.26 -15.34
C SER A 162 -25.51 -15.78 -15.71
N PRO A 163 -25.79 -15.37 -16.96
CA PRO A 163 -25.62 -13.99 -17.43
C PRO A 163 -26.41 -12.93 -16.63
N SER A 164 -27.46 -13.32 -15.91
CA SER A 164 -28.29 -12.42 -15.11
C SER A 164 -27.59 -11.96 -13.83
N SER A 165 -27.09 -12.90 -13.02
CA SER A 165 -26.49 -12.59 -11.71
C SER A 165 -25.24 -11.71 -11.82
N LYS A 166 -24.45 -11.85 -12.88
CA LYS A 166 -23.30 -10.97 -13.14
C LYS A 166 -23.70 -9.53 -13.49
N ARG A 167 -24.80 -9.36 -14.24
CA ARG A 167 -25.34 -8.03 -14.56
C ARG A 167 -25.87 -7.34 -13.31
N ASP A 168 -26.57 -8.08 -12.46
CA ASP A 168 -27.09 -7.53 -11.20
C ASP A 168 -25.95 -7.08 -10.27
N ALA A 169 -24.86 -7.86 -10.17
CA ALA A 169 -23.67 -7.49 -9.40
C ALA A 169 -22.93 -6.26 -9.97
N LEU A 170 -22.80 -6.17 -11.29
CA LEU A 170 -22.23 -4.99 -11.96
C LEU A 170 -23.12 -3.76 -11.73
N GLN A 171 -24.43 -3.89 -11.85
CA GLN A 171 -25.38 -2.81 -11.63
C GLN A 171 -25.33 -2.28 -10.19
N ALA A 172 -25.23 -3.18 -9.20
CA ALA A 172 -25.06 -2.79 -7.80
C ALA A 172 -23.74 -2.02 -7.57
N THR A 173 -22.66 -2.44 -8.24
CA THR A 173 -21.35 -1.79 -8.16
C THR A 173 -21.40 -0.40 -8.79
N VAL A 174 -21.95 -0.28 -9.99
CA VAL A 174 -22.15 0.99 -10.73
C VAL A 174 -23.02 1.96 -9.92
N SER A 175 -24.12 1.47 -9.32
CA SER A 175 -25.00 2.30 -8.49
C SER A 175 -24.28 2.82 -7.24
N SER A 176 -23.42 2.02 -6.65
CA SER A 176 -22.58 2.43 -5.51
C SER A 176 -21.56 3.48 -5.94
N LEU A 177 -20.88 3.29 -7.07
CA LEU A 177 -19.94 4.27 -7.63
C LEU A 177 -20.62 5.60 -7.95
N ALA A 178 -21.82 5.57 -8.55
CA ALA A 178 -22.60 6.79 -8.83
C ALA A 178 -22.97 7.56 -7.54
N SER A 179 -23.17 6.86 -6.42
CA SER A 179 -23.43 7.52 -5.12
C SER A 179 -22.19 8.21 -4.54
N TYR A 180 -20.99 7.68 -4.81
CA TYR A 180 -19.72 8.27 -4.39
C TYR A 180 -19.27 9.41 -5.33
N PHE A 181 -19.62 9.33 -6.62
CA PHE A 181 -19.18 10.24 -7.66
C PHE A 181 -20.38 10.77 -8.49
N PRO A 182 -21.22 11.65 -7.93
CA PRO A 182 -22.53 12.00 -8.51
C PRO A 182 -22.47 12.77 -9.84
N HIS A 183 -21.29 13.31 -10.21
CA HIS A 183 -21.09 14.03 -11.47
C HIS A 183 -20.19 13.30 -12.46
N ALA A 184 -19.59 12.18 -12.06
CA ALA A 184 -18.72 11.40 -12.93
C ALA A 184 -19.55 10.65 -13.98
N LYS A 185 -19.12 10.70 -15.24
CA LYS A 185 -19.67 9.89 -16.32
C LYS A 185 -18.89 8.61 -16.50
N THR A 186 -17.59 8.64 -16.19
CA THR A 186 -16.75 7.44 -16.22
C THR A 186 -15.92 7.38 -14.95
N VAL A 187 -15.84 6.19 -14.37
CA VAL A 187 -14.95 5.87 -13.24
C VAL A 187 -14.09 4.68 -13.62
N VAL A 188 -12.79 4.79 -13.41
CA VAL A 188 -11.83 3.71 -13.61
C VAL A 188 -11.32 3.27 -12.25
N PHE A 189 -11.34 1.96 -12.02
CA PHE A 189 -10.71 1.34 -10.85
C PHE A 189 -9.46 0.57 -11.27
N ILE A 190 -8.34 0.82 -10.58
CA ILE A 190 -7.08 0.10 -10.78
C ILE A 190 -6.49 -0.26 -9.42
N PRO A 191 -6.39 -1.57 -9.09
CA PRO A 191 -5.72 -1.98 -7.88
C PRO A 191 -4.19 -1.98 -8.07
N LEU A 192 -3.46 -1.60 -7.02
CA LEU A 192 -2.00 -1.57 -6.99
C LEU A 192 -1.49 -2.77 -6.19
N TRP A 193 -0.84 -3.72 -6.86
CA TRP A 193 -0.32 -4.95 -6.26
C TRP A 193 1.20 -4.89 -6.07
N ASP A 194 1.68 -5.02 -4.83
CA ASP A 194 3.11 -5.14 -4.54
C ASP A 194 3.55 -6.60 -4.73
N TRP A 195 4.22 -6.88 -5.86
CA TRP A 195 4.76 -8.22 -6.14
C TRP A 195 5.83 -8.66 -5.15
N ASN A 196 6.60 -7.72 -4.58
CA ASN A 196 7.68 -8.06 -3.64
C ASN A 196 7.13 -8.56 -2.31
N LYS A 197 6.01 -7.97 -1.87
CA LYS A 197 5.37 -8.30 -0.60
C LYS A 197 4.15 -9.20 -0.73
N SER A 198 3.77 -9.52 -1.97
CA SER A 198 2.57 -10.31 -2.30
C SER A 198 1.32 -9.78 -1.59
N HIS A 199 1.08 -8.46 -1.66
CA HIS A 199 -0.09 -7.83 -1.08
C HIS A 199 -0.58 -6.62 -1.90
N TRP A 200 -1.88 -6.33 -1.81
CA TRP A 200 -2.49 -5.08 -2.28
C TRP A 200 -1.95 -3.91 -1.47
N LEU A 201 -1.40 -2.94 -2.18
CA LEU A 201 -0.79 -1.72 -1.64
C LEU A 201 -1.84 -0.62 -1.55
N ALA A 202 -2.60 -0.42 -2.63
CA ALA A 202 -3.65 0.59 -2.70
C ALA A 202 -4.72 0.23 -3.74
N GLY A 203 -5.88 0.86 -3.66
CA GLY A 203 -6.84 0.96 -4.75
C GLY A 203 -6.84 2.37 -5.34
N THR A 204 -6.81 2.47 -6.66
CA THR A 204 -6.86 3.73 -7.38
C THR A 204 -8.23 3.91 -8.01
N LEU A 205 -8.86 5.06 -7.78
CA LEU A 205 -10.07 5.49 -8.44
C LEU A 205 -9.80 6.77 -9.22
N ILE A 206 -10.18 6.77 -10.48
CA ILE A 206 -10.00 7.87 -11.42
C ILE A 206 -11.36 8.18 -12.01
N TRP A 207 -11.74 9.45 -12.11
CA TRP A 207 -13.03 9.80 -12.70
C TRP A 207 -12.95 10.99 -13.65
N SER A 208 -13.86 10.97 -14.62
CA SER A 208 -14.08 12.05 -15.59
C SER A 208 -15.57 12.33 -15.76
N ARG A 209 -15.89 13.60 -15.95
CA ARG A 209 -17.22 14.18 -16.23
C ARG A 209 -17.39 14.44 -17.73
N ASP A 210 -16.33 14.29 -18.53
CA ASP A 210 -16.39 14.49 -19.97
C ASP A 210 -17.11 13.32 -20.66
N SER A 211 -18.12 13.63 -21.48
CA SER A 211 -18.81 12.63 -22.32
C SER A 211 -18.28 12.59 -23.75
N GLU A 212 -17.64 13.67 -24.19
CA GLU A 212 -17.13 13.81 -25.56
C GLU A 212 -15.81 13.07 -25.72
N ARG A 213 -15.03 13.00 -24.63
CA ARG A 213 -13.81 12.20 -24.52
C ARG A 213 -13.96 11.10 -23.44
N PRO A 214 -14.66 10.00 -23.75
CA PRO A 214 -14.73 8.86 -22.83
C PRO A 214 -13.36 8.22 -22.65
N LEU A 215 -13.07 7.73 -21.44
CA LEU A 215 -11.80 7.08 -21.16
C LEU A 215 -11.68 5.77 -21.95
N GLU A 216 -10.66 5.68 -22.80
CA GLU A 216 -10.44 4.56 -23.70
C GLU A 216 -9.49 3.50 -23.11
N LEU A 217 -9.36 2.37 -23.81
CA LEU A 217 -8.47 1.27 -23.42
C LEU A 217 -6.99 1.70 -23.34
N GLN A 218 -6.56 2.65 -24.18
CA GLN A 218 -5.19 3.16 -24.16
C GLN A 218 -4.88 3.94 -22.88
N GLU A 219 -5.82 4.78 -22.44
CA GLU A 219 -5.70 5.53 -21.18
C GLU A 219 -5.74 4.57 -19.99
N PHE A 220 -6.57 3.53 -20.04
CA PHE A 220 -6.56 2.46 -19.03
C PHE A 220 -5.20 1.77 -18.89
N HIS A 221 -4.56 1.42 -20.01
CA HIS A 221 -3.21 0.84 -19.98
C HIS A 221 -2.17 1.83 -19.45
N TYR A 222 -2.28 3.11 -19.80
CA TYR A 222 -1.42 4.14 -19.24
C TYR A 222 -1.54 4.22 -17.72
N PHE A 223 -2.77 4.20 -17.19
CA PHE A 223 -3.01 4.24 -15.75
C PHE A 223 -2.43 3.02 -15.02
N LYS A 224 -2.49 1.82 -15.63
CA LYS A 224 -1.82 0.63 -15.08
C LYS A 224 -0.30 0.82 -14.98
N VAL A 225 0.34 1.26 -16.07
CA VAL A 225 1.79 1.50 -16.10
C VAL A 225 2.20 2.61 -15.10
N PHE A 226 1.36 3.63 -14.96
CA PHE A 226 1.56 4.68 -13.96
C PHE A 226 1.50 4.11 -12.53
N GLY A 227 0.51 3.25 -12.24
CA GLY A 227 0.42 2.51 -10.98
C GLY A 227 1.64 1.64 -10.69
N ASP A 228 2.12 0.90 -11.69
CA ASP A 228 3.34 0.08 -11.57
C ASP A 228 4.57 0.94 -11.25
N THR A 229 4.63 2.15 -11.81
CA THR A 229 5.71 3.11 -11.55
C THR A 229 5.69 3.61 -10.09
N ILE A 230 4.51 3.90 -9.54
CA ILE A 230 4.33 4.24 -8.12
C ILE A 230 4.84 3.11 -7.22
N ILE A 231 4.44 1.86 -7.52
CA ILE A 231 4.84 0.68 -6.75
C ILE A 231 6.37 0.50 -6.80
N SER A 232 6.97 0.65 -7.99
CA SER A 232 8.43 0.56 -8.17
C SER A 232 9.16 1.61 -7.34
N GLU A 233 8.69 2.85 -7.32
CA GLU A 233 9.33 3.92 -6.57
C GLU A 233 9.22 3.72 -5.06
N ILE A 234 8.06 3.27 -4.57
CA ILE A 234 7.89 2.87 -3.16
C ILE A 234 8.81 1.69 -2.79
N ALA A 235 8.99 0.72 -3.70
CA ALA A 235 9.87 -0.42 -3.48
C ALA A 235 11.34 0.03 -3.39
N LYS A 236 11.80 0.91 -4.29
CA LYS A 236 13.15 1.49 -4.22
C LYS A 236 13.39 2.21 -2.90
N GLU A 237 12.41 3.00 -2.46
CA GLU A 237 12.49 3.75 -1.22
C GLU A 237 12.70 2.83 -0.02
N LYS A 238 11.88 1.78 0.08
CA LYS A 238 11.98 0.77 1.15
C LYS A 238 13.29 -0.01 1.08
N SER A 239 13.78 -0.33 -0.12
CA SER A 239 15.05 -1.03 -0.31
C SER A 239 16.24 -0.19 0.15
N PHE A 240 16.27 1.10 -0.18
CA PHE A 240 17.31 2.01 0.26
C PHE A 240 17.37 2.13 1.78
N GLU A 241 16.23 2.23 2.44
CA GLU A 241 16.20 2.28 3.91
C GLU A 241 16.61 0.96 4.57
N LEU A 242 16.22 -0.17 3.99
CA LEU A 242 16.68 -1.48 4.46
C LEU A 242 18.21 -1.62 4.32
N GLU A 243 18.78 -1.13 3.23
CA GLU A 243 20.23 -1.14 3.01
C GLU A 243 20.97 -0.25 4.00
N ASN A 244 20.46 0.96 4.27
CA ASN A 244 21.02 1.85 5.29
C ASN A 244 20.96 1.21 6.68
N SER A 245 19.82 0.64 7.06
CA SER A 245 19.66 -0.05 8.34
C SER A 245 20.63 -1.23 8.49
N LYS A 246 20.86 -2.00 7.42
CA LYS A 246 21.87 -3.07 7.40
C LYS A 246 23.28 -2.52 7.58
N SER A 247 23.64 -1.46 6.86
CA SER A 247 24.95 -0.83 6.97
C SER A 247 25.21 -0.30 8.38
N ASP A 248 24.22 0.38 8.97
CA ASP A 248 24.29 0.93 10.31
C ASP A 248 24.44 -0.17 11.37
N PHE A 249 23.70 -1.27 11.21
CA PHE A 249 23.83 -2.44 12.08
C PHE A 249 25.23 -3.05 12.02
N ILE A 250 25.75 -3.32 10.82
CA ILE A 250 27.11 -3.88 10.66
C ILE A 250 28.17 -2.92 11.21
N SER A 251 28.00 -1.62 11.02
CA SER A 251 28.87 -0.59 11.58
C SER A 251 28.87 -0.66 13.12
N SER A 252 27.69 -0.67 13.75
CA SER A 252 27.55 -0.74 15.22
C SER A 252 28.24 -1.97 15.79
N ILE A 253 27.93 -3.16 15.25
CA ILE A 253 28.54 -4.42 15.71
C ILE A 253 30.05 -4.41 15.52
N SER A 254 30.54 -3.90 14.39
CA SER A 254 31.99 -3.79 14.13
C SER A 254 32.69 -2.85 15.12
N HIS A 255 32.02 -1.76 15.52
CA HIS A 255 32.54 -0.81 16.49
C HIS A 255 32.51 -1.38 17.92
N GLU A 256 31.47 -2.12 18.29
CA GLU A 256 31.34 -2.76 19.60
C GLU A 256 32.31 -3.92 19.80
N LEU A 257 32.56 -4.73 18.77
CA LEU A 257 33.47 -5.87 18.86
C LEU A 257 34.96 -5.49 18.87
N ARG A 258 35.32 -4.31 18.35
CA ARG A 258 36.72 -3.89 18.21
C ARG A 258 37.44 -3.80 19.55
N SER A 259 36.83 -3.14 20.53
CA SER A 259 37.44 -2.92 21.84
C SER A 259 37.63 -4.20 22.68
N PRO A 260 36.64 -5.09 22.84
CA PRO A 260 36.83 -6.35 23.57
C PRO A 260 37.81 -7.28 22.85
N LEU A 261 37.84 -7.30 21.51
CA LEU A 261 38.77 -8.16 20.76
C LEU A 261 40.22 -7.70 20.95
N HIS A 262 40.48 -6.38 20.91
CA HIS A 262 41.79 -5.84 21.28
C HIS A 262 42.15 -6.11 22.75
N GLY A 263 41.18 -6.00 23.68
CA GLY A 263 41.41 -6.32 25.08
C GLY A 263 41.78 -7.79 25.32
N MET A 264 41.09 -8.72 24.64
CA MET A 264 41.41 -10.15 24.68
C MET A 264 42.79 -10.45 24.11
N LEU A 265 43.12 -9.83 22.96
CA LEU A 265 44.44 -10.00 22.33
C LEU A 265 45.56 -9.51 23.25
N ALA A 266 45.43 -8.30 23.81
CA ALA A 266 46.39 -7.76 24.77
C ALA A 266 46.53 -8.64 26.02
N SER A 267 45.43 -9.22 26.50
CA SER A 267 45.45 -10.16 27.63
C SER A 267 46.19 -11.45 27.29
N ALA A 268 45.99 -12.00 26.08
CA ALA A 268 46.69 -13.19 25.60
C ALA A 268 48.19 -12.93 25.40
N GLU A 269 48.57 -11.78 24.84
CA GLU A 269 49.97 -11.37 24.69
C GLU A 269 50.66 -11.24 26.06
N LEU A 270 50.02 -10.61 27.04
CA LEU A 270 50.56 -10.51 28.41
C LEU A 270 50.75 -11.89 29.06
N LEU A 271 49.81 -12.82 28.88
CA LEU A 271 49.95 -14.18 29.42
C LEU A 271 51.10 -14.95 28.77
N LEU A 272 51.34 -14.75 27.47
CA LEU A 272 52.46 -15.37 26.75
C LEU A 272 53.82 -14.81 27.19
N ASP A 273 53.90 -13.51 27.47
CA ASP A 273 55.15 -12.86 27.90
C ASP A 273 55.47 -13.10 29.39
N THR A 274 54.51 -13.59 30.18
CA THR A 274 54.76 -13.96 31.58
C THR A 274 55.45 -15.31 31.71
N ALA A 275 56.61 -15.35 32.34
CA ALA A 275 57.31 -16.59 32.67
C ALA A 275 56.45 -17.46 33.62
N LEU A 276 56.16 -18.68 33.20
CA LEU A 276 55.43 -19.67 34.00
C LEU A 276 56.19 -19.98 35.29
N LYS A 277 55.49 -20.04 36.41
CA LYS A 277 56.08 -20.49 37.68
C LYS A 277 56.42 -21.98 37.59
N PRO A 278 57.41 -22.48 38.36
CA PRO A 278 57.80 -23.90 38.36
C PRO A 278 56.60 -24.84 38.54
N ASP A 279 55.68 -24.48 39.43
CA ASP A 279 54.46 -25.24 39.74
C ASP A 279 53.45 -25.29 38.57
N GLN A 280 53.54 -24.37 37.60
CA GLN A 280 52.69 -24.31 36.41
C GLN A 280 53.30 -25.02 35.20
N LEU A 281 54.59 -25.38 35.27
CA LEU A 281 55.30 -26.15 34.24
C LEU A 281 55.17 -27.67 34.47
N ASP A 282 54.83 -28.09 35.69
CA ASP A 282 54.79 -29.49 36.12
C ASP A 282 53.39 -30.13 36.01
N MET A 283 52.47 -29.48 35.27
CA MET A 283 51.10 -29.93 35.01
C MET A 283 50.91 -30.23 33.53
#